data_AF-A0A3G4RQJ9-F1
#
_entry.id   AF-A0A3G4RQJ9-F1
#
_cell.length_a   1.000
_cell.length_b   1.000
_cell.length_c   1.000
_cell.angle_alpha   90.00
_cell.angle_beta   90.00
_cell.angle_gamma   90.00
#
_symmetry.space_group_name_H-M   'P 1'
#
loop_
_entity.id
_entity.type
_entity.pdbx_description
1 polymer ?
#
loop_
_entity_poly.entity_id
_entity_poly.type
_entity_poly.pdbx_seq_one_letter_code
_entity_poly.pdbx_strand_id
1 'polypeptide(L)'
;MRDKTREAMRLFLGGRCYTAEKLEKDYLAEVANYSNDRWEAPQRASRLAASVKRYKTSEMLRFIFATIAYDPDPDLTPLTVRRLCKALFGRTGSQWLVVEVFGEKGRQHRSADSNPEMVEKMAARYRHAAELHWSATLAEIERVKRLYQTKIKKSKNKWVDCHCCSSPSSLMLMYAYISINDGALKYHWYNLVKNILRMRTYHVVTQLCT
;
A
#
# COMPACT_ATOMS: atom_id res chain seq x y z
N MET A 1 6.64 2.61 29.11
CA MET A 1 7.13 1.87 27.92
C MET A 1 7.96 0.68 28.36
N ARG A 2 7.44 -0.53 28.13
CA ARG A 2 8.10 -1.82 28.43
C ARG A 2 9.41 -1.96 27.65
N ASP A 3 10.39 -2.68 28.21
CA ASP A 3 11.70 -2.86 27.56
C ASP A 3 11.59 -3.55 26.18
N LYS A 4 10.72 -4.55 26.06
CA LYS A 4 10.45 -5.23 24.78
C LYS A 4 9.89 -4.27 23.72
N THR A 5 9.01 -3.35 24.14
CA THR A 5 8.46 -2.31 23.26
C THR A 5 9.57 -1.35 22.79
N ARG A 6 10.49 -0.99 23.70
CA ARG A 6 11.65 -0.16 23.36
C ARG A 6 12.60 -0.86 22.37
N GLU A 7 12.82 -2.16 22.55
CA GLU A 7 13.64 -2.96 21.62
C GLU A 7 12.99 -3.08 20.24
N ALA A 8 11.69 -3.39 20.18
CA ALA A 8 10.93 -3.42 18.94
C ALA A 8 10.96 -2.07 18.23
N MET A 9 10.82 -0.97 18.97
CA MET A 9 10.93 0.39 18.43
C MET A 9 12.33 0.66 17.87
N ARG A 10 13.40 0.27 18.59
CA ARG A 10 14.78 0.39 18.12
C ARG A 10 15.01 -0.41 16.84
N LEU A 11 14.54 -1.65 16.76
CA LEU A 11 14.65 -2.50 15.57
C LEU A 11 13.90 -1.89 14.38
N PHE A 12 12.70 -1.36 14.63
CA PHE A 12 11.89 -0.71 13.60
C PHE A 12 12.57 0.54 13.05
N LEU A 13 12.93 1.48 13.93
CA LEU A 13 13.56 2.75 13.53
C LEU A 13 14.99 2.55 12.99
N GLY A 14 15.71 1.54 13.48
CA GLY A 14 17.08 1.21 13.08
C GLY A 14 17.24 0.60 11.68
N GLY A 15 16.16 0.44 10.91
CA GLY A 15 16.30 0.08 9.49
C GLY A 15 15.09 -0.56 8.83
N ARG A 16 14.11 -1.04 9.60
CA ARG A 16 12.89 -1.68 9.06
C ARG A 16 11.79 -0.69 8.69
N CYS A 17 11.85 0.52 9.23
CA CYS A 17 10.97 1.61 8.84
C CYS A 17 11.17 1.97 7.35
N TYR A 18 10.06 1.93 6.61
CA TYR A 18 10.00 2.33 5.22
C TYR A 18 9.41 3.74 5.12
N THR A 19 10.24 4.72 4.75
CA THR A 19 9.91 6.15 4.79
C THR A 19 9.36 6.65 3.46
N ALA A 20 8.89 7.90 3.44
CA ALA A 20 8.42 8.56 2.22
C ALA A 20 9.55 8.73 1.20
N GLU A 21 10.79 8.98 1.65
CA GLU A 21 11.96 9.08 0.78
C GLU A 21 12.27 7.73 0.12
N LYS A 22 12.12 6.61 0.84
CA LYS A 22 12.26 5.26 0.27
C LYS A 22 11.15 4.98 -0.76
N LEU A 23 9.91 5.39 -0.46
CA LEU A 23 8.80 5.27 -1.40
C LEU A 23 9.09 6.04 -2.69
N GLU A 24 9.50 7.30 -2.57
CA GLU A 24 9.84 8.13 -3.72
C GLU A 24 10.99 7.52 -4.52
N LYS A 25 12.05 7.07 -3.86
CA LYS A 25 13.19 6.40 -4.50
C LYS A 25 12.76 5.18 -5.32
N ASP A 26 11.91 4.32 -4.77
CA ASP A 26 11.42 3.12 -5.47
C ASP A 26 10.56 3.50 -6.68
N TYR A 27 9.73 4.55 -6.57
CA TYR A 27 8.99 5.09 -7.71
C TYR A 27 9.90 5.67 -8.79
N LEU A 28 10.97 6.38 -8.40
CA LEU A 28 11.94 6.94 -9.34
C LEU A 28 12.78 5.86 -10.05
N ALA A 29 13.09 4.76 -9.36
CA ALA A 29 13.77 3.63 -9.97
C ALA A 29 12.92 3.00 -11.10
N GLU A 30 11.60 2.95 -10.95
CA GLU A 30 10.69 2.50 -12.04
C GLU A 30 10.64 3.48 -13.21
N VAL A 31 10.85 4.79 -12.98
CA VAL A 31 10.99 5.77 -14.07
C VAL A 31 12.29 5.55 -14.84
N ALA A 32 13.40 5.33 -14.14
CA ALA A 32 14.71 5.12 -14.77
C ALA A 32 14.73 3.88 -15.67
N ASN A 33 14.01 2.83 -15.26
CA ASN A 33 13.88 1.57 -16.00
C ASN A 33 12.65 1.56 -16.94
N TYR A 34 12.01 2.71 -17.18
CA TYR A 34 10.86 2.79 -18.07
C TYR A 34 11.29 2.68 -19.54
N SER A 35 10.79 1.67 -20.26
CA SER A 35 10.85 1.57 -21.71
C SER A 35 9.43 1.36 -22.26
N ASN A 36 9.11 1.99 -23.40
CA ASN A 36 7.87 1.73 -24.14
C ASN A 36 7.92 0.39 -24.90
N ASP A 37 9.13 -0.07 -25.24
CA ASP A 37 9.36 -1.28 -26.04
C ASP A 37 9.23 -2.56 -25.20
N ARG A 38 9.42 -2.44 -23.89
CA ARG A 38 9.26 -3.55 -22.93
C ARG A 38 7.89 -3.51 -22.27
N TRP A 39 7.06 -4.50 -22.58
CA TRP A 39 5.76 -4.68 -21.93
C TRP A 39 5.91 -5.24 -20.50
N GLU A 40 6.16 -4.36 -19.52
CA GLU A 40 6.28 -4.71 -18.09
C GLU A 40 5.23 -4.02 -17.20
N ALA A 41 4.16 -3.47 -17.78
CA ALA A 41 3.18 -2.68 -17.03
C ALA A 41 2.58 -3.44 -15.82
N PRO A 42 2.20 -4.73 -15.92
CA PRO A 42 1.69 -5.48 -14.76
C PRO A 42 2.73 -5.68 -13.66
N GLN A 43 3.98 -6.02 -14.01
CA GLN A 43 5.07 -6.26 -13.06
C GLN A 43 5.46 -4.97 -12.35
N ARG A 44 5.56 -3.86 -13.09
CA ARG A 44 5.80 -2.53 -12.52
C ARG A 44 4.69 -2.14 -11.54
N ALA A 45 3.43 -2.33 -11.92
CA ALA A 45 2.30 -2.04 -11.04
C ALA A 45 2.36 -2.86 -9.74
N SER A 46 2.77 -4.13 -9.83
CA SER A 46 2.97 -5.01 -8.67
C SER A 46 4.09 -4.49 -7.75
N ARG A 47 5.24 -4.08 -8.29
CA ARG A 47 6.36 -3.52 -7.50
C ARG A 47 6.00 -2.20 -6.81
N LEU A 48 5.32 -1.30 -7.51
CA LEU A 48 4.82 -0.04 -6.94
C LEU A 48 3.76 -0.30 -5.85
N ALA A 49 2.84 -1.24 -6.07
CA ALA A 49 1.85 -1.63 -5.07
C ALA A 49 2.50 -2.24 -3.81
N ALA A 50 3.54 -3.06 -3.99
CA ALA A 50 4.33 -3.60 -2.88
C ALA A 50 5.02 -2.49 -2.07
N SER A 51 5.59 -1.49 -2.75
CA SER A 51 6.23 -0.32 -2.13
C SER A 51 5.23 0.50 -1.31
N VAL A 52 4.04 0.79 -1.88
CA VAL A 52 2.95 1.46 -1.15
C VAL A 52 2.50 0.65 0.06
N LYS A 53 2.39 -0.68 -0.05
CA LYS A 53 2.02 -1.55 1.08
C LYS A 53 3.06 -1.49 2.21
N ARG A 54 4.36 -1.47 1.88
CA ARG A 54 5.46 -1.33 2.86
C ARG A 54 5.42 0.01 3.57
N TYR A 55 5.26 1.10 2.81
CA TYR A 55 5.11 2.44 3.35
C TYR A 55 3.92 2.55 4.29
N LYS A 56 2.73 2.17 3.83
CA LYS A 56 1.51 2.15 4.65
C LYS A 56 1.66 1.34 5.93
N THR A 57 2.32 0.17 5.86
CA THR A 57 2.57 -0.64 7.06
C THR A 57 3.50 0.10 8.03
N SER A 58 4.57 0.69 7.52
CA SER A 58 5.52 1.45 8.35
C SER A 58 4.86 2.65 9.02
N GLU A 59 4.01 3.39 8.31
CA GLU A 59 3.29 4.53 8.88
C GLU A 59 2.29 4.12 9.97
N MET A 60 1.62 2.97 9.84
CA MET A 60 0.78 2.44 10.93
C MET A 60 1.60 2.08 12.17
N LEU A 61 2.77 1.44 11.98
CA LEU A 61 3.65 1.07 13.10
C LEU A 61 4.26 2.31 13.76
N ARG A 62 4.66 3.31 12.96
CA ARG A 62 5.19 4.60 13.45
C ARG A 62 4.16 5.30 14.33
N PHE A 63 2.89 5.29 13.93
CA PHE A 63 1.80 5.82 14.76
C PHE A 63 1.68 5.08 16.09
N ILE A 64 1.65 3.74 16.08
CA ILE A 64 1.54 2.93 17.31
C ILE A 64 2.70 3.22 18.26
N PHE A 65 3.94 3.27 17.75
CA PHE A 65 5.11 3.60 18.56
C PHE A 65 5.08 5.04 19.10
N ALA A 66 4.56 5.99 18.33
CA ALA A 66 4.51 7.39 18.76
C ALA A 66 3.40 7.70 19.77
N THR A 67 2.37 6.84 19.87
CA THR A 67 1.17 7.11 20.68
C THR A 67 0.95 6.02 21.74
N ILE A 68 0.45 4.88 21.30
CA ILE A 68 -0.06 3.78 22.16
C ILE A 68 1.06 3.11 22.97
N ALA A 69 2.29 3.09 22.45
CA ALA A 69 3.43 2.45 23.10
C ALA A 69 3.89 3.17 24.40
N TYR A 70 3.45 4.41 24.63
CA TYR A 70 3.75 5.15 25.86
C TYR A 70 2.62 5.06 26.88
N ASP A 71 1.38 5.22 26.42
CA ASP A 71 0.15 5.08 27.19
C ASP A 71 -0.91 4.49 26.24
N PRO A 72 -1.53 3.35 26.56
CA PRO A 72 -1.44 2.60 27.81
C PRO A 72 -0.24 1.63 27.90
N ASP A 73 0.71 1.69 26.97
CA ASP A 73 1.88 0.78 26.92
C ASP A 73 1.47 -0.70 26.94
N PRO A 74 0.62 -1.16 25.99
CA PRO A 74 0.19 -2.55 25.93
C PRO A 74 1.35 -3.47 25.55
N ASP A 75 1.20 -4.76 25.83
CA ASP A 75 2.09 -5.78 25.32
C ASP A 75 1.86 -5.98 23.81
N LEU A 76 2.71 -5.30 23.03
CA LEU A 76 2.67 -5.22 21.57
C LEU A 76 3.13 -6.52 20.90
N THR A 77 2.41 -7.60 21.11
CA THR A 77 2.61 -8.84 20.34
C THR A 77 2.19 -8.65 18.88
N PRO A 78 2.63 -9.52 17.95
CA PRO A 78 2.20 -9.45 16.55
C PRO A 78 0.67 -9.48 16.40
N LEU A 79 -0.04 -10.19 17.27
CA LEU A 79 -1.50 -10.23 17.25
C LEU A 79 -2.12 -8.92 17.77
N THR A 80 -1.61 -8.39 18.88
CA THR A 80 -2.05 -7.09 19.44
C THR A 80 -1.89 -5.98 18.40
N VAL A 81 -0.71 -5.89 17.78
CA VAL A 81 -0.40 -4.90 16.74
C VAL A 81 -1.31 -5.04 15.53
N ARG A 82 -1.53 -6.27 15.03
CA ARG A 82 -2.47 -6.50 13.91
C ARG A 82 -3.88 -6.02 14.21
N ARG A 83 -4.36 -6.28 15.43
CA ARG A 83 -5.71 -5.88 15.87
C ARG A 83 -5.79 -4.36 16.02
N LEU A 84 -4.78 -3.71 16.61
CA LEU A 84 -4.68 -2.25 16.69
C LEU A 84 -4.65 -1.61 15.30
N CYS A 85 -3.84 -2.10 14.37
CA CYS A 85 -3.83 -1.59 13.00
C CYS A 85 -5.23 -1.69 12.36
N LYS A 86 -5.92 -2.82 12.56
CA LYS A 86 -7.27 -3.04 12.03
C LYS A 86 -8.28 -2.07 12.63
N ALA A 87 -8.22 -1.82 13.93
CA ALA A 87 -9.13 -0.94 14.64
C ALA A 87 -8.89 0.55 14.33
N LEU A 88 -7.63 0.97 14.21
CA LEU A 88 -7.24 2.36 13.97
C LEU A 88 -7.35 2.77 12.49
N PHE A 89 -6.99 1.89 11.57
CA PHE A 89 -6.81 2.22 10.15
C PHE A 89 -7.67 1.37 9.21
N GLY A 90 -8.51 0.48 9.75
CA GLY A 90 -9.29 -0.47 8.97
C GLY A 90 -8.44 -1.54 8.26
N ARG A 91 -7.12 -1.62 8.54
CA ARG A 91 -6.14 -2.40 7.78
C ARG A 91 -5.14 -3.13 8.69
N THR A 92 -4.67 -4.30 8.27
CA THR A 92 -3.79 -5.14 9.11
C THR A 92 -2.29 -4.90 8.85
N GLY A 93 -1.93 -4.41 7.67
CA GLY A 93 -0.52 -4.24 7.27
C GLY A 93 0.17 -5.53 6.82
N SER A 94 1.50 -5.48 6.70
CA SER A 94 2.34 -6.61 6.30
C SER A 94 2.61 -7.56 7.46
N GLN A 95 2.19 -8.83 7.33
CA GLN A 95 2.45 -9.88 8.31
C GLN A 95 3.95 -10.07 8.59
N TRP A 96 4.77 -10.09 7.54
CA TRP A 96 6.20 -10.32 7.66
C TRP A 96 6.88 -9.24 8.53
N LEU A 97 6.58 -7.96 8.26
CA LEU A 97 7.15 -6.85 9.03
C LEU A 97 6.68 -6.84 10.48
N VAL A 98 5.39 -7.14 10.72
CA VAL A 98 4.85 -7.19 12.08
C VAL A 98 5.49 -8.32 12.90
N VAL A 99 5.69 -9.50 12.30
CA VAL A 99 6.36 -10.62 12.99
C VAL A 99 7.85 -10.33 13.17
N GLU A 100 8.51 -9.69 12.21
CA GLU A 100 9.92 -9.34 12.34
C GLU A 100 10.17 -8.33 13.47
N VAL A 101 9.30 -7.32 13.60
CA VAL A 101 9.47 -6.24 14.60
C VAL A 101 9.02 -6.67 15.99
N PHE A 102 7.91 -7.40 16.09
CA PHE A 102 7.24 -7.70 17.37
C PHE A 102 7.28 -9.18 17.76
N GLY A 103 7.81 -10.05 16.90
CA GLY A 103 7.86 -11.48 17.16
C GLY A 103 8.87 -11.84 18.24
N GLU A 104 8.49 -12.75 19.12
CA GLU A 104 9.34 -13.26 20.19
C GLU A 104 9.45 -14.79 20.06
N LYS A 105 10.69 -15.30 19.98
CA LYS A 105 10.94 -16.74 19.90
C LYS A 105 10.55 -17.41 21.23
N GLY A 106 9.88 -18.56 21.15
CA GLY A 106 9.52 -19.35 22.33
C GLY A 106 8.35 -18.79 23.15
N ARG A 107 7.66 -17.75 22.66
CA ARG A 107 6.51 -17.19 23.36
C ARG A 107 5.32 -18.17 23.33
N GLN A 108 4.99 -18.72 24.50
CA GLN A 108 3.86 -19.64 24.66
C GLN A 108 2.57 -18.93 25.12
N HIS A 109 2.70 -17.81 25.83
CA HIS A 109 1.55 -17.11 26.42
C HIS A 109 0.93 -16.06 25.47
N ARG A 110 -0.41 -16.05 25.43
CA ARG A 110 -1.20 -15.06 24.68
C ARG A 110 -1.41 -13.79 25.51
N SER A 111 -1.08 -12.65 24.91
CA SER A 111 -1.29 -11.34 25.55
C SER A 111 -2.77 -11.07 25.86
N ALA A 112 -3.06 -10.63 27.09
CA ALA A 112 -4.38 -10.14 27.48
C ALA A 112 -4.77 -8.87 26.69
N ASP A 113 -3.78 -8.02 26.36
CA ASP A 113 -3.97 -6.80 25.56
C ASP A 113 -4.36 -7.09 24.11
N SER A 114 -4.25 -8.36 23.68
CA SER A 114 -4.77 -8.76 22.38
C SER A 114 -6.30 -8.84 22.38
N ASN A 115 -6.99 -8.89 23.53
CA ASN A 115 -8.46 -9.02 23.60
C ASN A 115 -9.17 -7.94 22.73
N PRO A 116 -10.17 -8.31 21.90
CA PRO A 116 -10.83 -7.36 21.02
C PRO A 116 -11.43 -6.13 21.71
N GLU A 117 -12.02 -6.30 22.90
CA GLU A 117 -12.62 -5.22 23.68
C GLU A 117 -11.55 -4.25 24.20
N MET A 118 -10.43 -4.78 24.70
CA MET A 118 -9.29 -3.98 25.15
C MET A 118 -8.67 -3.21 23.98
N VAL A 119 -8.49 -3.86 22.83
CA VAL A 119 -8.01 -3.22 21.61
C VAL A 119 -8.92 -2.08 21.17
N GLU A 120 -10.23 -2.31 21.17
CA GLU A 120 -11.21 -1.29 20.77
C GLU A 120 -11.20 -0.10 21.73
N LYS A 121 -11.14 -0.35 23.04
CA LYS A 121 -11.02 0.71 24.05
C LYS A 121 -9.75 1.55 23.85
N MET A 122 -8.62 0.92 23.52
CA MET A 122 -7.39 1.62 23.17
C MET A 122 -7.53 2.42 21.88
N ALA A 123 -8.06 1.80 20.82
CA ALA A 123 -8.20 2.42 19.51
C ALA A 123 -9.15 3.63 19.54
N ALA A 124 -10.22 3.56 20.33
CA ALA A 124 -11.18 4.64 20.50
C ALA A 124 -10.52 5.95 20.99
N ARG A 125 -9.54 5.86 21.91
CA ARG A 125 -8.81 7.03 22.44
C ARG A 125 -8.01 7.77 21.37
N TYR A 126 -7.52 7.05 20.36
CA TYR A 126 -6.60 7.59 19.35
C TYR A 126 -7.22 7.68 17.95
N ARG A 127 -8.52 7.41 17.81
CA ARG A 127 -9.20 7.31 16.51
C ARG A 127 -9.03 8.57 15.66
N HIS A 128 -9.31 9.73 16.24
CA HIS A 128 -9.18 11.01 15.53
C HIS A 128 -7.74 11.29 15.08
N ALA A 129 -6.77 11.06 15.98
CA ALA A 129 -5.35 11.22 15.64
C ALA A 129 -4.90 10.23 14.55
N ALA A 130 -5.41 9.00 14.59
CA ALA A 130 -5.15 7.98 13.58
C ALA A 130 -5.73 8.37 12.21
N GLU A 131 -6.94 8.93 12.18
CA GLU A 131 -7.56 9.45 10.95
C GLU A 131 -6.74 10.58 10.33
N LEU A 132 -6.29 11.55 11.13
CA LEU A 132 -5.43 12.64 10.65
C LEU A 132 -4.09 12.11 10.11
N HIS A 133 -3.43 11.23 10.86
CA HIS A 133 -2.18 10.60 10.46
C HIS A 133 -2.35 9.79 9.16
N TRP A 134 -3.45 9.06 9.03
CA TRP A 134 -3.74 8.26 7.86
C TRP A 134 -4.06 9.12 6.64
N SER A 135 -4.81 10.21 6.82
CA SER A 135 -5.08 11.19 5.76
C SER A 135 -3.77 11.78 5.22
N ALA A 136 -2.87 12.22 6.10
CA ALA A 136 -1.54 12.71 5.73
C ALA A 136 -0.71 11.63 4.99
N THR A 137 -0.74 10.39 5.47
CA THR A 137 -0.08 9.24 4.81
C THR A 137 -0.58 9.04 3.38
N LEU A 138 -1.89 9.15 3.16
CA LEU A 138 -2.50 9.00 1.83
C LEU A 138 -2.15 10.18 0.91
N ALA A 139 -2.16 11.40 1.44
CA ALA A 139 -1.74 12.59 0.71
C ALA A 139 -0.28 12.48 0.23
N GLU A 140 0.61 11.94 1.07
CA GLU A 140 2.02 11.75 0.71
C GLU A 140 2.21 10.69 -0.39
N ILE A 141 1.46 9.59 -0.33
CA ILE A 141 1.44 8.59 -1.41
C ILE A 141 0.97 9.23 -2.72
N GLU A 142 -0.05 10.07 -2.66
CA GLU A 142 -0.59 10.76 -3.83
C GLU A 142 0.41 11.77 -4.39
N ARG A 143 1.13 12.51 -3.54
CA ARG A 143 2.24 13.39 -3.95
C ARG A 143 3.30 12.61 -4.73
N VAL A 144 3.76 11.46 -4.20
CA VAL A 144 4.77 10.61 -4.87
C VAL A 144 4.24 10.06 -6.20
N LYS A 145 2.98 9.60 -6.25
CA LYS A 145 2.36 9.13 -7.50
C LYS A 145 2.30 10.22 -8.57
N ARG A 146 1.93 11.46 -8.20
CA ARG A 146 1.90 12.60 -9.13
C ARG A 146 3.28 12.93 -9.65
N LEU A 147 4.31 12.93 -8.79
CA LEU A 147 5.69 13.13 -9.21
C LEU A 147 6.12 12.07 -10.25
N TYR A 148 5.82 10.80 -9.97
CA TYR A 148 6.06 9.71 -10.90
C TYR A 148 5.35 9.91 -12.25
N GLN A 149 4.04 10.21 -12.24
CA GLN A 149 3.27 10.45 -13.45
C GLN A 149 3.86 11.60 -14.28
N THR A 150 4.23 12.71 -13.63
CA THR A 150 4.86 13.85 -14.29
C THR A 150 6.18 13.47 -14.94
N LYS A 151 7.02 12.67 -14.27
CA LYS A 151 8.29 12.21 -14.83
C LYS A 151 8.07 11.24 -16.01
N ILE A 152 7.13 10.31 -15.92
CA ILE A 152 6.77 9.43 -17.04
C ILE A 152 6.26 10.24 -18.25
N LYS A 153 5.40 11.25 -18.04
CA LYS A 153 4.92 12.13 -19.12
C LYS A 153 6.07 12.89 -19.79
N LYS A 154 7.01 13.44 -19.01
CA LYS A 154 8.22 14.09 -19.56
C LYS A 154 9.07 13.13 -20.37
N SER A 155 9.28 11.90 -19.90
CA SER A 155 10.03 10.87 -20.64
C SER A 155 9.34 10.48 -21.95
N LYS A 156 8.00 10.48 -22.00
CA LYS A 156 7.23 10.25 -23.23
C LYS A 156 7.34 11.42 -24.20
N ASN A 157 7.19 12.67 -23.74
CA ASN A 157 7.28 13.84 -24.61
C ASN A 157 8.67 13.98 -25.23
N LYS A 158 9.74 13.71 -24.47
CA LYS A 158 11.11 13.67 -25.01
C LYS A 158 11.29 12.66 -26.15
N TRP A 159 10.49 11.58 -26.18
CA TRP A 159 10.47 10.60 -27.26
C TRP A 159 9.59 11.04 -28.44
N VAL A 160 8.46 11.69 -28.18
CA VAL A 160 7.55 12.22 -29.22
C VAL A 160 8.24 13.34 -30.02
N ASP A 161 9.05 14.17 -29.37
CA ASP A 161 9.87 15.19 -30.04
C ASP A 161 10.99 14.58 -30.90
N CYS A 162 11.26 13.27 -30.77
CA CYS A 162 12.31 12.57 -31.49
C CYS A 162 11.79 11.68 -32.64
N HIS A 163 10.51 11.25 -32.63
CA HIS A 163 9.91 10.47 -33.72
C HIS A 163 8.39 10.68 -33.86
N CYS A 164 7.95 11.04 -35.07
CA CYS A 164 6.58 10.94 -35.56
C CYS A 164 6.00 9.52 -35.33
N CYS A 165 4.96 9.39 -34.49
CA CYS A 165 3.76 8.56 -34.72
C CYS A 165 2.91 8.37 -33.44
N SER A 166 1.60 8.55 -33.60
CA SER A 166 0.57 8.68 -32.56
C SER A 166 -0.09 7.35 -32.17
N SER A 167 -0.54 7.20 -30.91
CA SER A 167 -1.70 6.35 -30.57
C SER A 167 -2.28 6.70 -29.17
N PRO A 168 -3.50 7.27 -29.08
CA PRO A 168 -4.14 7.69 -27.83
C PRO A 168 -4.62 6.57 -26.88
N SER A 169 -4.65 5.31 -27.33
CA SER A 169 -5.39 4.22 -26.67
C SER A 169 -4.73 3.71 -25.37
N SER A 170 -3.44 3.97 -25.18
CA SER A 170 -2.67 3.44 -24.04
C SER A 170 -2.83 4.27 -22.74
N LEU A 171 -3.26 5.53 -22.86
CA LEU A 171 -3.42 6.43 -21.70
C LEU A 171 -4.71 6.16 -20.91
N MET A 172 -5.77 5.68 -21.57
CA MET A 172 -7.07 5.49 -20.94
C MET A 172 -7.10 4.29 -19.97
N LEU A 173 -6.37 3.21 -20.27
CA LEU A 173 -6.30 2.02 -19.41
C LEU A 173 -5.39 2.22 -18.19
N MET A 174 -4.40 3.11 -18.27
CA MET A 174 -3.49 3.38 -17.16
C MET A 174 -4.14 4.25 -16.09
N TYR A 175 -4.96 5.23 -16.47
CA TYR A 175 -5.74 6.04 -15.53
C TYR A 175 -6.82 5.22 -14.81
N ALA A 176 -7.44 4.25 -15.49
CA ALA A 176 -8.42 3.35 -14.87
C ALA A 176 -7.82 2.44 -13.77
N TYR A 177 -6.51 2.15 -13.82
CA TYR A 177 -5.85 1.23 -12.88
C TYR A 177 -5.39 1.91 -11.58
N ILE A 178 -5.13 3.22 -11.60
CA ILE A 178 -4.65 3.97 -10.42
C ILE A 178 -5.77 4.18 -9.39
N SER A 179 -7.03 4.22 -9.83
CA SER A 179 -8.24 4.33 -8.99
C SER A 179 -8.63 3.03 -8.25
N ILE A 180 -7.95 1.91 -8.49
CA ILE A 180 -8.30 0.58 -7.93
C ILE A 180 -7.93 0.42 -6.45
N ASN A 181 -7.26 1.40 -5.83
CA ASN A 181 -6.84 1.30 -4.42
C ASN A 181 -7.87 1.81 -3.39
N ASP A 182 -9.00 2.35 -3.84
CA ASP A 182 -10.16 2.62 -3.00
C ASP A 182 -11.15 1.46 -3.10
N GLY A 183 -11.43 0.84 -1.95
CA GLY A 183 -12.11 -0.45 -1.85
C GLY A 183 -13.52 -0.52 -2.45
N ALA A 184 -14.12 0.62 -2.82
CA ALA A 184 -15.44 0.69 -3.44
C ALA A 184 -15.48 0.26 -4.92
N LEU A 185 -14.36 0.36 -5.66
CA LEU A 185 -14.35 0.12 -7.12
C LEU A 185 -14.08 -1.33 -7.55
N LYS A 186 -13.71 -2.20 -6.60
CA LYS A 186 -13.39 -3.62 -6.91
C LYS A 186 -14.59 -4.40 -7.46
N TYR A 187 -15.80 -4.10 -7.01
CA TYR A 187 -17.02 -4.82 -7.39
C TYR A 187 -17.49 -4.45 -8.81
N HIS A 188 -17.43 -3.16 -9.16
CA HIS A 188 -17.81 -2.68 -10.48
C HIS A 188 -16.85 -3.16 -11.58
N TRP A 189 -15.55 -3.24 -11.27
CA TRP A 189 -14.54 -3.66 -12.24
C TRP A 189 -14.58 -5.16 -12.54
N TYR A 190 -14.89 -6.00 -11.54
CA TYR A 190 -15.11 -7.44 -11.76
C TYR A 190 -16.27 -7.68 -12.74
N ASN A 191 -17.37 -6.92 -12.59
CA ASN A 191 -18.51 -7.02 -13.50
C ASN A 191 -18.24 -6.40 -14.89
N LEU A 192 -17.47 -5.31 -14.96
CA LEU A 192 -17.08 -4.69 -16.23
C LEU A 192 -16.17 -5.62 -17.05
N VAL A 193 -15.16 -6.22 -16.42
CA VAL A 193 -14.26 -7.17 -17.10
C VAL A 193 -14.97 -8.46 -17.45
N LYS A 194 -15.86 -8.96 -16.59
CA LYS A 194 -16.72 -10.11 -16.90
C LYS A 194 -17.59 -9.82 -18.13
N ASN A 195 -18.18 -8.62 -18.24
CA ASN A 195 -19.01 -8.24 -19.39
C ASN A 195 -18.19 -8.01 -20.67
N ILE A 196 -16.98 -7.43 -20.59
CA ILE A 196 -16.09 -7.26 -21.75
C ILE A 196 -15.58 -8.62 -22.26
N LEU A 197 -15.23 -9.53 -21.36
CA LEU A 197 -14.85 -10.91 -21.71
C LEU A 197 -16.03 -11.66 -22.33
N ARG A 198 -17.25 -11.47 -21.79
CA ARG A 198 -18.48 -12.06 -22.34
C ARG A 198 -18.80 -11.53 -23.75
N MET A 199 -18.62 -10.23 -23.99
CA MET A 199 -18.79 -9.63 -25.32
C MET A 199 -17.74 -10.11 -26.33
N ARG A 200 -16.49 -10.31 -25.91
CA ARG A 200 -15.45 -10.91 -26.76
C ARG A 200 -15.76 -12.37 -27.13
N THR A 201 -16.34 -13.16 -26.24
CA THR A 201 -16.79 -14.52 -26.58
C THR A 201 -17.94 -14.53 -27.59
N TYR A 202 -18.89 -13.58 -27.51
CA TYR A 202 -19.96 -13.50 -28.52
C TYR A 202 -19.46 -13.08 -29.91
N HIS A 203 -18.45 -12.21 -29.98
CA HIS A 203 -17.91 -11.75 -31.26
C HIS A 203 -17.04 -12.80 -31.97
N VAL A 204 -16.35 -13.67 -31.22
CA VAL A 204 -15.58 -14.79 -31.78
C VAL A 204 -16.50 -15.93 -32.24
N VAL A 205 -17.61 -16.18 -31.54
CA VAL A 205 -18.58 -17.21 -31.95
C VAL A 205 -19.38 -16.80 -33.19
N THR A 206 -19.65 -15.51 -33.40
CA THR A 206 -20.35 -15.03 -34.61
C THR A 206 -19.48 -15.03 -35.86
N GLN A 207 -18.15 -14.94 -35.74
CA GLN A 207 -17.23 -15.03 -36.88
C GLN A 207 -16.86 -16.47 -37.30
N LEU A 208 -17.21 -17.47 -36.49
CA LEU A 208 -17.01 -18.89 -36.81
C LEU A 208 -18.28 -19.57 -37.37
N CYS A 209 -19.38 -18.84 -37.52
CA CYS A 209 -20.67 -19.35 -38.03
C CYS A 209 -21.17 -18.63 -39.30
N THR A 210 -20.28 -17.97 -40.04
CA THR A 210 -20.51 -17.46 -41.40
C THR A 210 -19.41 -17.95 -42.32
#